data_AF-A0A7Y2FZT4-F1
#
_entry.id   AF-A0A7Y2FZT4-F1
#
_cell.length_a   1.000
_cell.length_b   1.000
_cell.length_c   1.000
_cell.angle_alpha   90.00
_cell.angle_beta   90.00
_cell.angle_gamma   90.00
#
_symmetry.space_group_name_H-M   'P 1'
#
loop_
_entity.id
_entity.type
_entity.pdbx_description
1 polymer ?
#
loop_
_entity_poly.entity_id
_entity_poly.type
_entity_poly.pdbx_seq_one_letter_code
_entity_poly.pdbx_strand_id
1 'polypeptide(L)'
;MKALFTLLFLSICVISFSQDGGTSDPDYGKYIKFKIVNKTLQFAEAYVEGPNARGGTFSYGLDLGPFIPRKENWSIGTKLYVVNKQGTRHLVHTVTAKDEGKIVDVSPSKAR
;
A
#
# COMPACT_ATOMS: atom_id res chain seq x y z
N MET A 1 -51.27 -37.72 10.39
CA MET A 1 -50.09 -37.62 11.28
C MET A 1 -48.88 -37.38 10.37
N LYS A 2 -48.54 -36.10 10.15
CA LYS A 2 -47.39 -35.37 10.73
C LYS A 2 -46.03 -35.96 10.31
N ALA A 3 -45.43 -35.35 9.29
CA ALA A 3 -43.98 -35.33 9.07
C ALA A 3 -43.67 -33.93 8.49
N LEU A 4 -43.81 -32.89 9.31
CA LEU A 4 -42.74 -32.23 10.08
C LEU A 4 -41.56 -31.82 9.20
N PHE A 5 -41.80 -30.65 8.62
CA PHE A 5 -40.98 -29.79 7.79
C PHE A 5 -39.97 -29.06 8.68
N THR A 6 -38.76 -29.60 8.90
CA THR A 6 -37.69 -28.82 9.54
C THR A 6 -36.33 -29.47 9.28
N LEU A 7 -35.55 -28.90 8.37
CA LEU A 7 -34.10 -29.01 8.47
C LEU A 7 -33.47 -27.67 8.10
N LEU A 8 -32.89 -27.09 9.14
CA LEU A 8 -32.14 -25.85 9.21
C LEU A 8 -31.39 -25.55 7.91
N PHE A 9 -31.71 -24.40 7.32
CA PHE A 9 -30.75 -23.66 6.52
C PHE A 9 -29.59 -23.27 7.44
N LEU A 10 -28.58 -24.15 7.46
CA LEU A 10 -27.34 -23.96 8.17
C LEU A 10 -26.69 -22.69 7.63
N SER A 11 -26.62 -21.71 8.52
CA SER A 11 -25.84 -20.49 8.45
C SER A 11 -24.50 -20.71 7.74
N ILE A 12 -24.42 -20.30 6.48
CA ILE A 12 -23.15 -20.02 5.80
C ILE A 12 -23.00 -18.51 5.84
N CYS A 13 -22.56 -18.00 6.99
CA CYS A 13 -22.04 -16.65 7.07
C CYS A 13 -20.66 -16.68 6.41
N VAL A 14 -20.60 -16.11 5.21
CA VAL A 14 -19.43 -15.91 4.37
C VAL A 14 -18.33 -15.23 5.22
N ILE A 15 -17.30 -16.00 5.57
CA ILE A 15 -16.05 -15.42 6.06
C ILE A 15 -15.42 -14.76 4.83
N SER A 16 -15.62 -13.45 4.69
CA SER A 16 -14.82 -12.62 3.79
C SER A 16 -13.38 -12.69 4.25
N PHE A 17 -12.61 -13.60 3.65
CA PHE A 17 -11.16 -13.62 3.77
C PHE A 17 -10.65 -12.32 3.14
N SER A 18 -10.42 -11.32 3.99
CA SER A 18 -9.76 -10.09 3.60
C SER A 18 -8.34 -10.46 3.21
N GLN A 19 -8.07 -10.54 1.91
CA GLN A 19 -6.70 -10.64 1.40
C GLN A 19 -5.96 -9.38 1.86
N ASP A 20 -5.20 -9.50 2.96
CA ASP A 20 -4.12 -8.56 3.22
C ASP A 20 -3.22 -8.57 1.99
N GLY A 21 -3.13 -7.41 1.34
CA GLY A 21 -2.47 -7.20 0.04
C GLY A 21 -0.95 -7.38 0.09
N GLY A 22 -0.49 -8.60 0.38
CA GLY A 22 0.82 -9.10 0.03
C GLY A 22 0.71 -9.83 -1.29
N THR A 23 0.59 -9.08 -2.39
CA THR A 23 0.38 -9.67 -3.72
C THR A 23 1.63 -10.45 -4.14
N SER A 24 1.42 -11.71 -4.50
CA SER A 24 2.33 -12.61 -5.20
C SER A 24 2.63 -12.13 -6.63
N ASP A 25 3.15 -10.91 -6.77
CA ASP A 25 3.65 -10.42 -8.05
C ASP A 25 4.89 -11.26 -8.42
N PRO A 26 4.97 -11.82 -9.65
CA PRO A 26 6.12 -12.64 -10.07
C PRO A 26 7.43 -11.87 -10.06
N ASP A 27 7.36 -10.53 -10.07
CA ASP A 27 8.49 -9.61 -10.04
C ASP A 27 8.74 -9.02 -8.63
N TYR A 28 8.21 -9.60 -7.55
CA TYR A 28 8.40 -9.11 -6.18
C TYR A 28 9.89 -8.90 -5.84
N GLY A 29 10.24 -7.73 -5.28
CA GLY A 29 11.63 -7.38 -4.97
C GLY A 29 12.43 -6.78 -6.13
N LYS A 30 11.91 -6.78 -7.37
CA LYS A 30 12.55 -6.12 -8.52
C LYS A 30 12.39 -4.60 -8.42
N TYR A 31 13.48 -3.88 -8.65
CA TYR A 31 13.47 -2.41 -8.67
C TYR A 31 12.81 -1.87 -9.93
N ILE A 32 11.88 -0.94 -9.75
CA ILE A 32 11.28 -0.15 -10.83
C ILE A 32 11.56 1.33 -10.61
N LYS A 33 11.64 2.08 -11.70
CA LYS A 33 11.86 3.53 -11.67
C LYS A 33 10.52 4.24 -11.79
N PHE A 34 10.20 5.07 -10.81
CA PHE A 34 9.02 5.94 -10.92
C PHE A 34 9.21 7.23 -10.12
N LYS A 35 8.24 8.12 -10.22
CA LYS A 35 8.27 9.40 -9.51
C LYS A 35 7.19 9.42 -8.45
N ILE A 36 7.51 9.95 -7.29
CA ILE A 36 6.52 10.31 -6.29
C ILE A 36 6.34 11.81 -6.25
N VAL A 37 5.11 12.24 -5.93
CA VAL A 37 4.82 13.67 -5.73
C VAL A 37 3.82 13.84 -4.59
N ASN A 38 4.04 14.89 -3.80
CA ASN A 38 3.03 15.43 -2.89
C ASN A 38 2.34 16.60 -3.60
N LYS A 39 1.04 16.48 -3.86
CA LYS A 39 0.20 17.50 -4.52
C LYS A 39 -0.43 18.49 -3.52
N THR A 40 0.07 18.55 -2.30
CA THR A 40 -0.34 19.54 -1.30
C THR A 40 0.68 20.67 -1.20
N LEU A 41 0.23 21.81 -0.67
CA LEU A 41 1.08 22.99 -0.43
C LEU A 41 1.96 22.85 0.82
N GLN A 42 1.77 21.81 1.63
CA GLN A 42 2.50 21.59 2.88
C GLN A 42 3.50 20.45 2.72
N PHE A 43 4.58 20.50 3.48
CA PHE A 43 5.46 19.34 3.63
C PHE A 43 4.70 18.18 4.25
N ALA A 44 5.00 16.97 3.78
CA ALA A 44 4.45 15.74 4.33
C ALA A 44 5.60 14.82 4.73
N GLU A 45 5.46 14.19 5.89
CA GLU A 45 6.34 13.12 6.33
C GLU A 45 5.81 11.81 5.73
N ALA A 46 6.67 11.12 5.00
CA ALA A 46 6.38 9.79 4.48
C ALA A 46 7.30 8.75 5.12
N TYR A 47 6.83 7.52 5.17
CA TYR A 47 7.59 6.37 5.61
C TYR A 47 7.49 5.28 4.55
N VAL A 48 8.64 4.74 4.16
CA VAL A 48 8.73 3.73 3.11
C VAL A 48 9.16 2.42 3.76
N GLU A 49 8.51 1.33 3.39
CA GLU A 49 8.90 -0.03 3.79
C GLU A 49 8.80 -0.94 2.58
N GLY A 50 9.83 -1.73 2.28
CA GLY A 50 9.77 -2.64 1.14
C GLY A 50 10.75 -3.79 1.18
N PRO A 51 10.59 -4.76 0.28
CA PRO A 51 11.51 -5.89 0.16
C PRO A 51 12.85 -5.46 -0.48
N ASN A 52 13.94 -5.91 0.11
CA ASN A 52 15.26 -5.77 -0.49
C ASN A 52 15.49 -6.92 -1.47
N ALA A 53 16.18 -6.68 -2.59
CA ALA A 53 16.56 -7.71 -3.56
C ALA A 53 17.37 -8.87 -2.96
N ARG A 54 17.99 -8.68 -1.78
CA ARG A 54 18.76 -9.71 -1.06
C ARG A 54 17.91 -10.55 -0.08
N GLY A 55 16.58 -10.38 -0.07
CA GLY A 55 15.67 -11.16 0.79
C GLY A 55 15.42 -10.59 2.19
N GLY A 56 15.88 -9.38 2.48
CA GLY A 56 15.53 -8.63 3.70
C GLY A 56 14.44 -7.59 3.44
N THR A 57 14.20 -6.72 4.41
CA THR A 57 13.37 -5.51 4.24
C THR A 57 14.23 -4.26 4.34
N PHE A 58 13.81 -3.17 3.69
CA PHE A 58 14.35 -1.84 3.89
C PHE A 58 13.24 -0.92 4.36
N SER A 59 13.59 0.05 5.19
CA SER A 59 12.66 1.07 5.61
C SER A 59 13.37 2.38 5.93
N TYR A 60 12.76 3.51 5.60
CA TYR A 60 13.30 4.83 5.94
C TYR A 60 12.20 5.90 5.92
N GLY A 61 12.44 7.00 6.62
CA GLY A 61 11.61 8.20 6.57
C GLY A 61 11.99 9.09 5.39
N LEU A 62 11.00 9.76 4.80
CA LEU A 62 11.16 10.58 3.61
C LEU A 62 10.32 11.85 3.73
N ASP A 63 10.98 13.01 3.66
CA ASP A 63 10.27 14.28 3.59
C ASP A 63 9.83 14.58 2.16
N LEU A 64 8.54 14.84 1.98
CA LEU A 64 7.93 15.18 0.70
C LEU A 64 7.61 16.67 0.65
N GLY A 65 8.42 17.39 -0.13
CA GLY A 65 8.18 18.80 -0.42
C GLY A 65 6.92 19.03 -1.28
N PRO A 66 6.35 20.25 -1.23
CA PRO A 66 5.13 20.58 -1.95
C PRO A 66 5.36 20.62 -3.46
N PHE A 67 4.56 19.86 -4.23
CA PHE A 67 4.57 19.80 -5.70
C PHE A 67 5.91 19.44 -6.37
N ILE A 68 6.90 18.97 -5.60
CA ILE A 68 8.21 18.59 -6.14
C ILE A 68 8.23 17.08 -6.38
N PRO A 69 8.32 16.61 -7.64
CA PRO A 69 8.44 15.19 -7.91
C PRO A 69 9.84 14.69 -7.55
N ARG A 70 9.93 13.62 -6.75
CA ARG A 70 11.19 12.90 -6.50
C ARG A 70 11.26 11.66 -7.36
N LYS A 71 12.40 11.48 -8.03
CA LYS A 71 12.71 10.28 -8.82
C LYS A 71 13.29 9.24 -7.85
N GLU A 72 12.62 8.12 -7.70
CA GLU A 72 13.02 7.06 -6.78
C GLU A 72 13.02 5.70 -7.48
N ASN A 73 13.87 4.80 -6.98
CA ASN A 73 13.90 3.41 -7.42
C ASN A 73 13.50 2.55 -6.24
N TRP A 74 12.30 1.96 -6.30
CA TRP A 74 11.82 1.06 -5.25
C TRP A 74 11.47 -0.29 -5.82
N SER A 75 11.56 -1.29 -4.95
CA SER A 75 11.15 -2.64 -5.24
C SER A 75 9.63 -2.75 -5.40
N ILE A 76 9.18 -3.63 -6.28
CA ILE A 76 7.79 -4.08 -6.30
C ILE A 76 7.47 -4.73 -4.95
N GLY A 77 6.32 -4.35 -4.38
CA GLY A 77 5.90 -4.71 -3.03
C GLY A 77 6.24 -3.68 -1.95
N THR A 78 6.92 -2.58 -2.29
CA THR A 78 7.15 -1.46 -1.36
C THR A 78 5.83 -0.80 -0.98
N LYS A 79 5.63 -0.57 0.31
CA LYS A 79 4.51 0.14 0.90
C LYS A 79 4.93 1.56 1.24
N LEU A 80 4.13 2.52 0.77
CA LEU A 80 4.32 3.94 1.00
C LEU A 80 3.28 4.41 2.00
N TYR A 81 3.78 4.88 3.13
CA TYR A 81 2.97 5.42 4.21
C TYR A 81 3.13 6.92 4.29
N VAL A 82 2.07 7.61 4.66
CA VAL A 82 2.13 9.01 5.11
C VAL A 82 1.91 9.04 6.61
N VAL A 83 2.72 9.85 7.29
CA VAL A 83 2.68 10.02 8.74
C VAL A 83 1.81 11.23 9.07
N ASN A 84 0.85 11.06 9.97
CA ASN A 84 0.05 12.17 10.47
C ASN A 84 0.78 12.92 11.60
N LYS A 85 0.21 14.04 12.07
CA LYS A 85 0.82 14.84 13.15
C LYS A 85 1.00 14.07 14.47
N GLN A 86 0.24 13.00 14.67
CA GLN A 86 0.30 12.13 15.83
C GLN A 86 1.30 10.97 15.66
N GLY A 87 2.01 10.89 14.53
CA GLY A 87 2.97 9.81 14.25
C GLY A 87 2.34 8.51 13.74
N THR A 88 1.03 8.48 13.48
CA THR A 88 0.35 7.31 12.91
C THR A 88 0.66 7.19 11.42
N ARG A 89 0.98 5.98 10.98
CA ARG A 89 1.30 5.66 9.58
C ARG A 89 0.04 5.21 8.86
N HIS A 90 -0.30 5.87 7.76
CA HIS A 90 -1.41 5.51 6.88
C HIS A 90 -0.87 5.01 5.54
N LEU A 91 -1.25 3.79 5.13
CA LEU A 91 -0.85 3.24 3.84
C LEU A 91 -1.54 4.03 2.72
N VAL A 92 -0.75 4.65 1.85
CA VAL A 92 -1.27 5.44 0.72
C VAL A 92 -1.14 4.69 -0.59
N HIS A 93 -0.06 3.93 -0.77
CA HIS A 93 0.19 3.22 -2.02
C HIS A 93 1.06 1.99 -1.79
N THR A 94 0.81 0.94 -2.57
CA THR A 94 1.70 -0.23 -2.68
C THR A 94 2.26 -0.25 -4.09
N VAL A 95 3.58 -0.29 -4.19
CA VAL A 95 4.32 -0.27 -5.45
C VAL A 95 4.10 -1.58 -6.19
N THR A 96 3.57 -1.48 -7.40
CA THR A 96 3.34 -2.60 -8.31
C THR A 96 4.14 -2.42 -9.60
N ALA A 97 4.32 -3.49 -10.38
CA ALA A 97 4.97 -3.41 -11.69
C ALA A 97 4.33 -2.37 -12.63
N LYS A 98 3.05 -2.06 -12.43
CA LYS A 98 2.29 -1.09 -13.25
C LYS A 98 2.67 0.36 -12.98
N ASP A 99 3.43 0.64 -11.93
CA ASP A 99 3.82 2.01 -11.54
C ASP A 99 5.09 2.49 -12.26
N GLU A 100 5.77 1.60 -12.98
CA GLU A 100 6.98 1.93 -13.72
C GLU A 100 6.73 3.08 -14.71
N GLY A 101 7.59 4.11 -14.64
CA GLY A 101 7.49 5.31 -15.46
C GLY A 101 6.38 6.29 -15.09
N LYS A 102 5.54 5.99 -14.08
CA LYS A 102 4.42 6.85 -13.67
C LYS A 102 4.81 7.84 -12.59
N ILE A 103 3.92 8.82 -12.39
CA ILE A 103 3.96 9.75 -11.27
C ILE A 103 2.89 9.30 -10.27
N VAL A 104 3.33 8.78 -9.13
CA VAL A 104 2.47 8.33 -8.04
C VAL A 104 2.26 9.48 -7.07
N ASP A 105 1.00 9.79 -6.80
CA ASP A 105 0.61 10.79 -5.84
C ASP A 105 0.51 10.14 -4.44
N VAL A 106 1.36 10.61 -3.53
CA VAL A 106 1.51 10.16 -2.14
C VAL A 106 1.14 11.28 -1.15
N SER A 107 0.19 12.13 -1.53
CA SER A 107 -0.29 13.21 -0.68
C SER A 107 -0.99 12.71 0.59
N PRO A 108 -0.90 13.43 1.73
CA PRO A 108 -1.66 13.13 2.95
C PRO A 108 -3.18 13.15 2.75
N SER A 109 -3.69 13.80 1.71
CA SER A 109 -5.12 13.80 1.38
C SER A 109 -5.66 12.42 0.99
N LYS A 110 -4.80 11.52 0.50
CA LYS A 110 -5.17 10.13 0.16
C LYS A 110 -5.19 9.17 1.35
N ALA A 111 -4.66 9.61 2.48
CA ALA A 111 -4.55 8.79 3.69
C ALA A 111 -5.83 8.78 4.56
N ARG A 112 -6.88 9.49 4.13
CA ARG A 112 -8.15 9.65 4.86
C ARG A 112 -9.25 8.74 4.33
#